data_AF-A0A257PRU9-F1
#
_entry.id   AF-A0A257PRU9-F1
#
_cell.length_a   1.000
_cell.length_b   1.000
_cell.length_c   1.000
_cell.angle_alpha   90.00
_cell.angle_beta   90.00
_cell.angle_gamma   90.00
#
_symmetry.space_group_name_H-M   'P 1'
#
loop_
_entity.id
_entity.type
_entity.pdbx_description
1 polymer ?
#
loop_
_entity_poly.entity_id
_entity_poly.type
_entity_poly.pdbx_seq_one_letter_code
_entity_poly.pdbx_strand_id
1 'polypeptide(L)'
;MATDSWKNGTSGDWNTATSWTTGAVPAATDDVIIDATNITQAYTVTVAKGESVGASSLTLNAPGDGTNQNPYVGAILQMDGTMTFAPGSAGLIGGSLQSVVLSNGGTFVNAGTVAPFIQGSGDVLFTGTNGFYVENELQSIGTVVVDTKNINELIGNTLTDGIFSAVGPNNVIDLGGALQGLKVDITKMQGPAIDPSLGFTGWTELTLNGPGTQINEWNG
;
A
#
# COMPACT_ATOMS: atom_id res chain seq x y z
N MET A 1 5.98 13.99 17.29
CA MET A 1 5.53 13.73 15.91
C MET A 1 5.47 15.08 15.24
N ALA A 2 6.31 15.30 14.25
CA ALA A 2 6.22 16.47 13.38
C ALA A 2 5.51 16.06 12.09
N THR A 3 4.87 17.01 11.43
CA THR A 3 4.36 16.81 10.08
C THR A 3 5.40 17.31 9.09
N ASP A 4 5.73 16.50 8.08
CA ASP A 4 6.61 16.91 6.99
C ASP A 4 5.97 16.59 5.63
N SER A 5 5.98 17.58 4.75
CA SER A 5 5.28 17.51 3.47
C SER A 5 6.22 17.68 2.29
N TRP A 6 5.92 17.02 1.19
CA TRP A 6 6.62 17.23 -0.08
C TRP A 6 6.31 18.63 -0.60
N LYS A 7 7.33 19.48 -0.78
CA LYS A 7 7.17 20.92 -1.00
C LYS A 7 6.46 21.29 -2.30
N ASN A 8 6.85 20.66 -3.40
CA ASN A 8 6.49 21.07 -4.76
C ASN A 8 6.04 19.86 -5.59
N GLY A 9 5.19 20.09 -6.58
CA GLY A 9 4.71 19.07 -7.50
C GLY A 9 5.74 18.66 -8.54
N THR A 10 6.94 18.32 -8.07
CA THR A 10 8.08 17.94 -8.91
C THR A 10 8.53 16.56 -8.49
N SER A 11 8.74 15.70 -9.48
CA SER A 11 9.24 14.36 -9.23
C SER A 11 10.64 14.43 -8.62
N GLY A 12 10.92 13.52 -7.69
CA GLY A 12 12.20 13.50 -7.01
C GLY A 12 12.37 12.31 -6.08
N ASP A 13 13.56 12.26 -5.51
CA ASP A 13 13.99 11.22 -4.57
C ASP A 13 13.60 11.59 -3.14
N TRP A 14 12.96 10.66 -2.42
CA TRP A 14 12.54 10.81 -1.03
C TRP A 14 13.68 11.30 -0.13
N ASN A 15 14.91 10.85 -0.35
CA ASN A 15 16.07 11.22 0.47
C ASN A 15 16.63 12.62 0.15
N THR A 16 16.00 13.37 -0.75
CA THR A 16 16.36 14.77 -1.01
C THR A 16 15.78 15.69 0.06
N ALA A 17 16.55 15.96 1.12
CA ALA A 17 16.15 16.81 2.25
C ALA A 17 15.53 18.17 1.86
N THR A 18 16.02 18.81 0.79
CA THR A 18 15.50 20.11 0.34
C THR A 18 14.09 20.05 -0.26
N SER A 19 13.62 18.85 -0.65
CA SER A 19 12.29 18.61 -1.20
C SER A 19 11.20 18.56 -0.13
N TRP A 20 11.56 18.46 1.15
CA TRP A 20 10.64 18.41 2.29
C TRP A 20 10.48 19.74 2.99
N THR A 21 9.29 20.03 3.53
CA THR A 21 8.96 21.32 4.18
C THR A 21 9.88 21.67 5.35
N THR A 22 10.35 20.68 6.12
CA THR A 22 11.28 20.89 7.24
C THR A 22 12.71 21.17 6.78
N GLY A 23 13.04 20.86 5.52
CA GLY A 23 14.42 20.90 5.01
C GLY A 23 15.28 19.71 5.45
N ALA A 24 14.66 18.67 6.01
CA ALA A 24 15.27 17.38 6.37
C ALA A 24 14.47 16.23 5.75
N VAL A 25 15.05 15.04 5.66
CA VAL A 25 14.30 13.82 5.28
C VAL A 25 13.42 13.43 6.48
N PRO A 26 12.14 13.05 6.27
CA PRO A 26 11.26 12.64 7.35
C PRO A 26 11.84 11.48 8.16
N ALA A 27 11.71 11.56 9.48
CA ALA A 27 12.08 10.50 10.39
C ALA A 27 10.93 9.50 10.56
N ALA A 28 11.23 8.32 11.09
CA ALA A 28 10.23 7.29 11.39
C ALA A 28 9.11 7.74 12.34
N THR A 29 9.29 8.84 13.07
CA THR A 29 8.29 9.40 13.99
C THR A 29 7.42 10.51 13.38
N ASP A 30 7.64 10.83 12.11
CA ASP A 30 6.97 11.95 11.44
C ASP A 30 5.74 11.48 10.67
N ASP A 31 4.73 12.33 10.64
CA ASP A 31 3.56 12.15 9.79
C ASP A 31 3.86 12.80 8.43
N VAL A 32 3.96 11.97 7.40
CA VAL A 32 4.43 12.36 6.08
C VAL A 32 3.24 12.65 5.16
N ILE A 33 3.31 13.75 4.42
CA ILE A 33 2.27 14.15 3.47
C ILE A 33 2.89 14.34 2.08
N ILE A 34 2.43 13.57 1.10
CA ILE A 34 2.73 13.78 -0.31
C ILE A 34 1.51 14.40 -0.96
N ASP A 35 1.45 15.73 -0.90
CA ASP A 35 0.36 16.54 -1.44
C ASP A 35 0.89 17.93 -1.81
N ALA A 36 1.59 18.00 -2.93
CA ALA A 36 1.97 19.29 -3.46
C ALA A 36 0.72 19.97 -4.02
N THR A 37 0.47 21.20 -3.59
CA THR A 37 -0.64 22.00 -4.09
C THR A 37 -0.34 22.61 -5.46
N ASN A 38 -1.39 22.96 -6.22
CA ASN A 38 -1.29 23.69 -7.49
C ASN A 38 -0.48 22.98 -8.59
N ILE A 39 -0.54 21.65 -8.64
CA ILE A 39 0.11 20.87 -9.69
C ILE A 39 -0.71 20.90 -10.98
N THR A 40 -0.03 20.93 -12.13
CA THR A 40 -0.64 20.86 -13.47
C THR A 40 -0.38 19.53 -14.18
N GLN A 41 0.44 18.67 -13.55
CA GLN A 41 0.85 17.36 -14.04
C GLN A 41 1.14 16.46 -12.84
N ALA A 42 1.03 15.15 -13.03
CA ALA A 42 1.48 14.20 -12.02
C ALA A 42 2.97 14.35 -11.73
N TYR A 43 3.34 13.96 -10.51
CA TYR A 43 4.71 13.90 -10.04
C TYR A 43 4.93 12.64 -9.20
N THR A 44 6.16 12.18 -9.18
CA THR A 44 6.53 10.92 -8.52
C THR A 44 7.56 11.18 -7.43
N VAL A 45 7.22 10.84 -6.20
CA VAL A 45 8.20 10.72 -5.11
C VAL A 45 8.71 9.29 -5.13
N THR A 46 10.02 9.13 -5.23
CA THR A 46 10.65 7.81 -5.39
C THR A 46 11.45 7.46 -4.15
N VAL A 47 11.23 6.26 -3.62
CA VAL A 47 12.18 5.58 -2.74
C VAL A 47 12.83 4.48 -3.57
N ALA A 48 14.08 4.70 -3.96
CA ALA A 48 14.78 3.86 -4.91
C ALA A 48 15.18 2.51 -4.30
N LYS A 49 15.50 1.55 -5.18
CA LYS A 49 15.96 0.22 -4.77
C LYS A 49 17.20 0.31 -3.89
N GLY A 50 17.16 -0.40 -2.77
CA GLY A 50 18.25 -0.43 -1.77
C GLY A 50 18.21 0.71 -0.75
N GLU A 51 17.27 1.66 -0.89
CA GLU A 51 17.03 2.69 0.10
C GLU A 51 16.09 2.20 1.21
N SER A 52 16.17 2.82 2.38
CA SER A 52 15.29 2.55 3.51
C SER A 52 14.84 3.85 4.15
N VAL A 53 13.53 4.02 4.25
CA VAL A 53 12.89 5.22 4.81
C VAL A 53 11.92 4.82 5.92
N GLY A 54 11.53 5.77 6.75
CA GLY A 54 10.53 5.54 7.78
C GLY A 54 9.56 6.69 7.93
N ALA A 55 8.36 6.37 8.42
CA ALA A 55 7.32 7.33 8.78
C ALA A 55 6.45 6.77 9.91
N SER A 56 5.73 7.64 10.63
CA SER A 56 4.66 7.24 11.55
C SER A 56 3.36 7.00 10.79
N SER A 57 3.07 7.88 9.85
CA SER A 57 1.99 7.77 8.88
C SER A 57 2.44 8.40 7.55
N LEU A 58 1.80 7.98 6.47
CA LEU A 58 1.97 8.57 5.14
C LEU A 58 0.59 8.84 4.57
N THR A 59 0.34 10.04 4.07
CA THR A 59 -0.86 10.34 3.28
C THR A 59 -0.45 10.85 1.90
N LEU A 60 -1.03 10.25 0.85
CA LEU A 60 -0.96 10.76 -0.51
C LEU A 60 -2.28 11.47 -0.80
N ASN A 61 -2.25 12.70 -1.30
CA ASN A 61 -3.46 13.34 -1.78
C ASN A 61 -3.34 13.59 -3.29
N ALA A 62 -4.45 13.34 -4.01
CA ALA A 62 -4.58 13.59 -5.43
C ALA A 62 -5.43 14.85 -5.68
N PRO A 63 -5.23 15.57 -6.81
CA PRO A 63 -6.20 16.53 -7.29
C PRO A 63 -7.50 15.79 -7.62
N GLY A 64 -8.59 16.16 -6.95
CA GLY A 64 -9.85 15.39 -6.92
C GLY A 64 -10.69 15.45 -8.19
N ASP A 65 -10.18 14.98 -9.33
CA ASP A 65 -10.96 14.87 -10.56
C ASP A 65 -11.82 13.60 -10.65
N GLY A 66 -11.64 12.65 -9.73
CA GLY A 66 -12.47 11.45 -9.66
C GLY A 66 -11.89 10.22 -10.36
N THR A 67 -10.74 10.30 -11.03
CA THR A 67 -10.29 9.23 -11.95
C THR A 67 -8.96 8.58 -11.54
N ASN A 68 -8.98 7.27 -11.32
CA ASN A 68 -7.78 6.43 -11.16
C ASN A 68 -7.42 5.79 -12.51
N GLN A 69 -7.00 6.61 -13.48
CA GLN A 69 -6.65 6.12 -14.82
C GLN A 69 -5.28 6.63 -15.23
N ASN A 70 -4.55 5.77 -15.95
CA ASN A 70 -3.34 6.16 -16.65
C ASN A 70 -3.72 7.04 -17.88
N PRO A 71 -3.17 8.25 -18.05
CA PRO A 71 -2.14 8.89 -17.23
C PRO A 71 -2.66 9.42 -15.90
N TYR A 72 -1.99 9.05 -14.81
CA TYR A 72 -2.30 9.58 -13.48
C TYR A 72 -2.05 11.10 -13.47
N VAL A 73 -2.86 11.81 -12.69
CA VAL A 73 -2.84 13.29 -12.63
C VAL A 73 -2.42 13.83 -11.27
N GLY A 74 -2.17 12.95 -10.29
CA GLY A 74 -1.85 13.31 -8.90
C GLY A 74 -0.45 12.91 -8.43
N ALA A 75 -0.30 12.92 -7.10
CA ALA A 75 0.86 12.37 -6.42
C ALA A 75 0.97 10.86 -6.66
N ILE A 76 2.17 10.42 -7.03
CA ILE A 76 2.52 9.00 -7.14
C ILE A 76 3.66 8.72 -6.16
N LEU A 77 3.52 7.67 -5.35
CA LEU A 77 4.66 7.10 -4.64
C LEU A 77 5.21 5.93 -5.45
N GLN A 78 6.46 6.02 -5.90
CA GLN A 78 7.23 4.87 -6.40
C GLN A 78 8.05 4.29 -5.25
N MET A 79 7.79 3.03 -4.90
CA MET A 79 8.36 2.37 -3.73
C MET A 79 9.13 1.10 -4.14
N ASP A 80 10.43 1.25 -4.40
CA ASP A 80 11.31 0.16 -4.85
C ASP A 80 12.31 -0.29 -3.77
N GLY A 81 12.51 0.53 -2.74
CA GLY A 81 13.31 0.24 -1.54
C GLY A 81 12.49 -0.36 -0.39
N THR A 82 12.72 0.12 0.82
CA THR A 82 11.97 -0.27 2.03
C THR A 82 11.35 0.93 2.73
N MET A 83 10.06 0.84 3.07
CA MET A 83 9.37 1.77 3.95
C MET A 83 9.02 1.07 5.27
N THR A 84 9.46 1.64 6.39
CA THR A 84 9.18 1.09 7.73
C THR A 84 8.32 2.06 8.54
N PHE A 85 7.15 1.59 8.94
CA PHE A 85 6.32 2.31 9.89
C PHE A 85 6.78 2.05 11.33
N ALA A 86 6.84 3.11 12.13
CA ALA A 86 7.32 3.01 13.52
C ALA A 86 6.51 1.96 14.32
N PRO A 87 7.16 1.15 15.17
CA PRO A 87 6.45 0.23 16.06
C PRO A 87 5.41 0.97 16.92
N GLY A 88 4.18 0.44 16.95
CA GLY A 88 3.06 1.06 17.67
C GLY A 88 2.35 2.17 16.90
N SER A 89 2.84 2.58 15.73
CA SER A 89 2.04 3.37 14.78
C SER A 89 0.98 2.49 14.12
N ALA A 90 -0.10 3.11 13.64
CA ALA A 90 -1.12 2.42 12.87
C ALA A 90 -0.63 1.98 11.47
N GLY A 91 0.53 2.47 11.00
CA GLY A 91 1.08 2.11 9.70
C GLY A 91 0.24 2.61 8.52
N LEU A 92 -0.40 3.77 8.65
CA LEU A 92 -1.30 4.30 7.64
C LEU A 92 -0.53 4.70 6.38
N ILE A 93 -0.93 4.14 5.24
CA ILE A 93 -0.73 4.70 3.91
C ILE A 93 -2.11 5.22 3.46
N GLY A 94 -2.39 6.47 3.77
CA GLY A 94 -3.64 7.14 3.47
C GLY A 94 -3.66 7.71 2.06
N GLY A 95 -4.87 8.01 1.61
CA GLY A 95 -5.12 8.77 0.40
C GLY A 95 -6.55 8.60 -0.06
N SER A 96 -6.91 9.29 -1.13
CA SER A 96 -8.18 9.04 -1.80
C SER A 96 -8.10 7.72 -2.58
N LEU A 97 -9.27 7.18 -3.00
CA LEU A 97 -9.37 6.06 -3.95
C LEU A 97 -8.61 6.29 -5.29
N GLN A 98 -8.11 7.50 -5.54
CA GLN A 98 -7.37 7.90 -6.73
C GLN A 98 -5.85 8.01 -6.50
N SER A 99 -5.40 7.86 -5.26
CA SER A 99 -3.97 7.90 -4.95
C SER A 99 -3.32 6.59 -5.40
N VAL A 100 -2.07 6.68 -5.88
CA VAL A 100 -1.38 5.53 -6.47
C VAL A 100 -0.04 5.30 -5.80
N VAL A 101 0.18 4.04 -5.43
CA VAL A 101 1.49 3.51 -5.05
C VAL A 101 1.92 2.51 -6.12
N LEU A 102 3.04 2.78 -6.77
CA LEU A 102 3.69 1.84 -7.66
C LEU A 102 4.86 1.22 -6.90
N SER A 103 5.00 -0.09 -6.92
CA SER A 103 6.12 -0.76 -6.26
C SER A 103 6.78 -1.75 -7.19
N ASN A 104 8.10 -1.68 -7.34
CA ASN A 104 8.89 -2.64 -8.09
C ASN A 104 9.92 -3.32 -7.19
N GLY A 105 9.51 -4.43 -6.58
CA GLY A 105 10.32 -5.15 -5.61
C GLY A 105 10.44 -4.48 -4.24
N GLY A 106 9.52 -3.58 -3.90
CA GLY A 106 9.56 -2.83 -2.65
C GLY A 106 9.13 -3.65 -1.43
N THR A 107 9.56 -3.20 -0.25
CA THR A 107 9.16 -3.80 1.03
C THR A 107 8.47 -2.77 1.93
N PHE A 108 7.32 -3.13 2.47
CA PHE A 108 6.56 -2.35 3.44
C PHE A 108 6.56 -3.09 4.78
N VAL A 109 7.16 -2.47 5.80
CA VAL A 109 7.25 -3.03 7.14
C VAL A 109 6.30 -2.28 8.06
N ASN A 110 5.45 -3.02 8.77
CA ASN A 110 4.39 -2.50 9.64
C ASN A 110 3.39 -1.59 8.91
N ALA A 111 3.13 -1.81 7.62
CA ALA A 111 1.96 -1.20 6.99
C ALA A 111 0.69 -1.77 7.65
N GLY A 112 -0.25 -0.88 7.97
CA GLY A 112 -1.55 -1.24 8.51
C GLY A 112 -2.62 -1.02 7.45
N THR A 113 -3.39 0.04 7.61
CA THR A 113 -4.36 0.49 6.59
C THR A 113 -3.66 1.09 5.37
N VAL A 114 -4.01 0.59 4.19
CA VAL A 114 -3.57 1.11 2.91
C VAL A 114 -4.79 1.48 2.06
N ALA A 115 -4.97 2.78 1.88
CA ALA A 115 -6.08 3.36 1.13
C ALA A 115 -5.84 3.59 -0.38
N PRO A 116 -4.61 3.88 -0.85
CA PRO A 116 -4.32 4.00 -2.28
C PRO A 116 -4.56 2.72 -3.08
N PHE A 117 -4.68 2.88 -4.40
CA PHE A 117 -4.46 1.79 -5.35
C PHE A 117 -2.97 1.44 -5.36
N ILE A 118 -2.63 0.19 -5.05
CA ILE A 118 -1.26 -0.31 -5.11
C ILE A 118 -1.11 -1.21 -6.32
N GLN A 119 -0.10 -0.94 -7.15
CA GLN A 119 0.36 -1.86 -8.19
C GLN A 119 1.77 -2.36 -7.85
N GLY A 120 1.86 -3.64 -7.51
CA GLY A 120 3.11 -4.34 -7.26
C GLY A 120 3.64 -5.04 -8.51
N SER A 121 4.92 -4.85 -8.80
CA SER A 121 5.71 -5.51 -9.84
C SER A 121 7.01 -6.04 -9.23
N GLY A 122 7.67 -7.00 -9.88
CA GLY A 122 8.78 -7.71 -9.24
C GLY A 122 8.30 -8.47 -8.01
N ASP A 123 9.12 -8.55 -6.95
CA ASP A 123 8.78 -9.23 -5.70
C ASP A 123 8.47 -8.20 -4.58
N VAL A 124 7.21 -7.81 -4.45
CA VAL A 124 6.76 -6.86 -3.41
C VAL A 124 6.41 -7.61 -2.14
N LEU A 125 6.82 -7.07 -0.98
CA LEU A 125 6.57 -7.67 0.34
C LEU A 125 5.89 -6.69 1.28
N PHE A 126 4.76 -7.10 1.87
CA PHE A 126 4.17 -6.51 3.05
C PHE A 126 4.47 -7.41 4.25
N THR A 127 5.11 -6.88 5.28
CA THR A 127 5.43 -7.64 6.49
C THR A 127 5.38 -6.80 7.76
N GLY A 128 5.60 -7.44 8.91
CA GLY A 128 5.64 -6.79 10.21
C GLY A 128 4.39 -7.03 11.06
N THR A 129 4.33 -6.34 12.19
CA THR A 129 3.42 -6.67 13.29
C THR A 129 2.05 -6.00 13.21
N ASN A 130 1.85 -5.10 12.25
CA ASN A 130 0.58 -4.42 12.06
C ASN A 130 -0.41 -5.32 11.32
N GLY A 131 -1.70 -5.15 11.62
CA GLY A 131 -2.75 -5.79 10.87
C GLY A 131 -2.92 -5.08 9.54
N PHE A 132 -2.71 -5.80 8.44
CA PHE A 132 -2.79 -5.26 7.09
C PHE A 132 -4.25 -5.10 6.67
N TYR A 133 -4.58 -4.00 6.01
CA TYR A 133 -5.93 -3.73 5.51
C TYR A 133 -5.87 -2.92 4.22
N VAL A 134 -6.55 -3.36 3.18
CA VAL A 134 -6.65 -2.70 1.87
C VAL A 134 -8.04 -2.08 1.72
N GLU A 135 -8.13 -0.74 1.68
CA GLU A 135 -9.42 -0.06 1.45
C GLU A 135 -9.79 0.04 -0.03
N ASN A 136 -8.78 0.00 -0.91
CA ASN A 136 -8.96 0.08 -2.35
C ASN A 136 -8.50 -1.25 -2.98
N GLU A 137 -7.52 -1.23 -3.89
CA GLU A 137 -7.04 -2.42 -4.59
C GLU A 137 -5.55 -2.64 -4.40
N LEU A 138 -5.20 -3.90 -4.08
CA LEU A 138 -3.85 -4.44 -4.15
C LEU A 138 -3.73 -5.27 -5.42
N GLN A 139 -3.05 -4.72 -6.42
CA GLN A 139 -2.83 -5.36 -7.70
C GLN A 139 -1.40 -5.91 -7.80
N SER A 140 -1.29 -7.16 -8.26
CA SER A 140 -0.04 -7.79 -8.65
C SER A 140 0.05 -7.89 -10.18
N ILE A 141 1.12 -7.32 -10.71
CA ILE A 141 1.66 -7.56 -12.07
C ILE A 141 3.05 -8.20 -11.98
N GLY A 142 3.31 -8.92 -10.90
CA GLY A 142 4.53 -9.68 -10.59
C GLY A 142 4.22 -10.67 -9.46
N THR A 143 4.95 -10.59 -8.36
CA THR A 143 4.66 -11.30 -7.10
C THR A 143 4.43 -10.28 -5.99
N VAL A 144 3.33 -10.43 -5.26
CA VAL A 144 3.05 -9.65 -4.05
C VAL A 144 2.85 -10.63 -2.89
N VAL A 145 3.61 -10.49 -1.82
CA VAL A 145 3.49 -11.31 -0.61
C VAL A 145 2.97 -10.46 0.54
N VAL A 146 1.92 -10.93 1.23
CA VAL A 146 1.37 -10.32 2.44
C VAL A 146 1.62 -11.26 3.62
N ASP A 147 2.74 -11.07 4.31
CA ASP A 147 3.16 -11.84 5.48
C ASP A 147 3.30 -10.91 6.69
N THR A 148 2.14 -10.40 7.14
CA THR A 148 1.99 -9.52 8.30
C THR A 148 1.46 -10.30 9.50
N LYS A 149 1.27 -9.68 10.67
CA LYS A 149 0.70 -10.38 11.84
C LYS A 149 -0.70 -10.96 11.57
N ASN A 150 -1.51 -10.22 10.83
CA ASN A 150 -2.84 -10.62 10.40
C ASN A 150 -3.29 -9.77 9.21
N ILE A 151 -4.23 -10.31 8.43
CA ILE A 151 -5.00 -9.58 7.41
C ILE A 151 -6.32 -9.21 8.07
N ASN A 152 -6.63 -7.91 8.22
CA ASN A 152 -7.79 -7.43 8.96
C ASN A 152 -9.10 -7.73 8.22
N GLU A 153 -9.05 -7.87 6.90
CA GLU A 153 -10.16 -8.33 6.05
C GLU A 153 -10.54 -9.78 6.31
N LEU A 154 -9.71 -10.55 7.01
CA LEU A 154 -9.96 -11.96 7.32
C LEU A 154 -10.49 -12.11 8.76
N ILE A 155 -11.81 -12.26 8.89
CA ILE A 155 -12.46 -12.54 10.17
C ILE A 155 -12.70 -14.04 10.30
N GLY A 156 -11.94 -14.67 11.18
CA GLY A 156 -11.88 -16.14 11.26
C GLY A 156 -11.38 -16.69 9.93
N ASN A 157 -12.22 -17.45 9.23
CA ASN A 157 -11.90 -18.03 7.92
C ASN A 157 -12.73 -17.38 6.79
N THR A 158 -13.27 -16.19 7.01
CA THR A 158 -14.06 -15.44 6.03
C THR A 158 -13.32 -14.18 5.60
N LEU A 159 -13.02 -14.05 4.31
CA LEU A 159 -12.59 -12.79 3.72
C LEU A 159 -13.81 -11.89 3.55
N THR A 160 -13.84 -10.77 4.28
CA THR A 160 -15.01 -9.88 4.40
C THR A 160 -14.86 -8.53 3.70
N ASP A 161 -13.65 -8.15 3.30
CA ASP A 161 -13.40 -6.92 2.53
C ASP A 161 -12.13 -7.09 1.65
N GLY A 162 -11.78 -6.04 0.92
CA GLY A 162 -10.53 -5.92 0.16
C GLY A 162 -10.65 -6.36 -1.30
N ILE A 163 -9.93 -5.65 -2.17
CA ILE A 163 -9.83 -5.95 -3.61
C ILE A 163 -8.40 -6.45 -3.89
N PHE A 164 -8.29 -7.69 -4.32
CA PHE A 164 -7.01 -8.31 -4.68
C PHE A 164 -7.03 -8.73 -6.15
N SER A 165 -6.05 -8.28 -6.93
CA SER A 165 -6.03 -8.50 -8.38
C SER A 165 -4.68 -9.03 -8.86
N ALA A 166 -4.63 -10.26 -9.37
CA ALA A 166 -3.47 -10.76 -10.12
C ALA A 166 -3.73 -10.61 -11.63
N VAL A 167 -2.96 -9.76 -12.30
CA VAL A 167 -3.21 -9.32 -13.68
C VAL A 167 -2.01 -9.60 -14.57
N GLY A 168 -2.20 -10.38 -15.62
CA GLY A 168 -1.16 -10.78 -16.57
C GLY A 168 -0.58 -12.17 -16.27
N PRO A 169 0.14 -12.79 -17.24
CA PRO A 169 0.59 -14.18 -17.10
C PRO A 169 1.50 -14.41 -15.88
N ASN A 170 1.22 -15.46 -15.11
CA ASN A 170 2.01 -15.92 -13.95
C ASN A 170 2.16 -14.93 -12.79
N ASN A 171 1.29 -13.91 -12.70
CA ASN A 171 1.34 -12.97 -11.59
C ASN A 171 0.60 -13.51 -10.36
N VAL A 172 1.12 -13.23 -9.18
CA VAL A 172 0.74 -13.89 -7.93
C VAL A 172 0.52 -12.89 -6.81
N ILE A 173 -0.51 -13.14 -6.00
CA ILE A 173 -0.64 -12.59 -4.64
C ILE A 173 -0.60 -13.77 -3.66
N ASP A 174 0.36 -13.77 -2.74
CA ASP A 174 0.51 -14.78 -1.70
C ASP A 174 0.12 -14.18 -0.35
N LEU A 175 -0.91 -14.75 0.29
CA LEU A 175 -1.43 -14.31 1.58
C LEU A 175 -0.96 -15.25 2.69
N GLY A 176 -0.15 -14.75 3.62
CA GLY A 176 0.49 -15.53 4.68
C GLY A 176 1.99 -15.68 4.49
N GLY A 177 2.64 -16.31 5.47
CA GLY A 177 4.03 -16.74 5.34
C GLY A 177 4.73 -17.00 6.67
N ALA A 178 6.02 -17.32 6.58
CA ALA A 178 6.84 -17.71 7.72
C ALA A 178 7.50 -16.53 8.47
N LEU A 179 7.55 -15.32 7.88
CA LEU A 179 8.20 -14.15 8.48
C LEU A 179 7.44 -13.67 9.72
N GLN A 180 6.11 -13.59 9.65
CA GLN A 180 5.26 -13.27 10.79
C GLN A 180 4.45 -14.48 11.28
N GLY A 181 4.59 -15.62 10.61
CA GLY A 181 3.90 -16.87 10.97
C GLY A 181 2.40 -16.80 10.70
N LEU A 182 1.98 -15.92 9.79
CA LEU A 182 0.60 -15.79 9.39
C LEU A 182 0.16 -17.03 8.63
N LYS A 183 -0.89 -17.67 9.16
CA LYS A 183 -1.58 -18.76 8.49
C LYS A 183 -2.95 -18.27 8.04
N VAL A 184 -3.20 -18.40 6.75
CA VAL A 184 -4.43 -18.05 6.07
C VAL A 184 -5.16 -19.34 5.71
N ASP A 185 -6.46 -19.38 5.99
CA ASP A 185 -7.40 -20.46 5.65
C ASP A 185 -8.75 -19.81 5.34
N ILE A 186 -8.94 -19.42 4.08
CA ILE A 186 -10.13 -18.77 3.55
C ILE A 186 -11.10 -19.85 3.09
N THR A 187 -12.10 -20.11 3.91
CA THR A 187 -13.17 -21.07 3.59
C THR A 187 -14.40 -20.40 3.00
N LYS A 188 -14.48 -19.07 3.08
CA LYS A 188 -15.63 -18.28 2.65
C LYS A 188 -15.19 -16.89 2.21
N MET A 189 -15.80 -16.40 1.14
CA MET A 189 -15.83 -14.98 0.82
C MET A 189 -17.22 -14.43 1.10
N GLN A 190 -17.27 -13.27 1.71
CA GLN A 190 -18.48 -12.51 1.89
C GLN A 190 -18.14 -11.06 1.55
N GLY A 191 -19.05 -10.35 0.89
CA GLY A 191 -18.97 -8.88 0.89
C GLY A 191 -18.99 -8.37 2.34
N PRO A 192 -18.74 -7.06 2.55
CA PRO A 192 -18.68 -6.47 3.89
C PRO A 192 -19.87 -6.96 4.70
N ALA A 193 -19.58 -7.51 5.88
CA ALA A 193 -20.65 -7.71 6.84
C ALA A 193 -21.31 -6.33 7.02
N ILE A 194 -22.63 -6.25 6.86
CA ILE A 194 -23.40 -5.00 7.01
C ILE A 194 -23.29 -4.45 8.45
N ASP A 195 -22.48 -5.06 9.32
CA ASP A 195 -22.17 -4.60 10.65
C ASP A 195 -21.19 -3.42 10.59
N PRO A 196 -21.68 -2.17 10.80
CA PRO A 196 -20.86 -0.98 10.71
C PRO A 196 -19.84 -0.89 11.86
N SER A 197 -19.96 -1.74 12.89
CA SER A 197 -19.02 -1.77 14.01
C SER A 197 -17.66 -2.37 13.65
N LEU A 198 -17.56 -3.06 12.51
CA LEU A 198 -16.32 -3.63 12.00
C LEU A 198 -15.50 -2.64 11.16
N GLY A 199 -16.05 -1.47 10.83
CA GLY A 199 -15.33 -0.41 10.12
C GLY A 199 -15.12 -0.64 8.62
N PHE A 200 -15.62 -1.76 8.06
CA PHE A 200 -15.55 -2.04 6.63
C PHE A 200 -16.52 -1.16 5.84
N THR A 201 -16.02 -0.56 4.78
CA THR A 201 -16.80 0.30 3.87
C THR A 201 -16.74 -0.18 2.43
N GLY A 202 -15.89 -1.17 2.15
CA GLY A 202 -15.56 -1.63 0.82
C GLY A 202 -16.38 -2.81 0.34
N TRP A 203 -15.83 -3.52 -0.64
CA TRP A 203 -16.39 -4.76 -1.16
C TRP A 203 -15.27 -5.76 -1.36
N THR A 204 -15.59 -7.04 -1.22
CA THR A 204 -14.63 -8.12 -1.41
C THR A 204 -14.58 -8.54 -2.86
N GLU A 205 -13.43 -8.36 -3.52
CA GLU A 205 -13.19 -8.78 -4.90
C GLU A 205 -11.88 -9.55 -5.03
N LEU A 206 -11.92 -10.64 -5.80
CA LEU A 206 -10.72 -11.33 -6.27
C LEU A 206 -10.73 -11.34 -7.81
N THR A 207 -9.69 -10.77 -8.41
CA THR A 207 -9.52 -10.74 -9.87
C THR A 207 -8.32 -11.58 -10.28
N LEU A 208 -8.54 -12.52 -11.20
CA LEU A 208 -7.52 -13.37 -11.83
C LEU A 208 -7.60 -13.17 -13.34
N ASN A 209 -6.73 -12.32 -13.90
CA ASN A 209 -6.78 -11.94 -15.31
C ASN A 209 -5.50 -12.34 -16.06
N GLY A 210 -5.40 -13.63 -16.38
CA GLY A 210 -4.32 -14.15 -17.20
C GLY A 210 -4.10 -15.65 -17.00
N PRO A 211 -3.37 -16.31 -17.90
CA PRO A 211 -2.96 -17.68 -17.67
C PRO A 211 -1.98 -17.76 -16.48
N GLY A 212 -2.21 -18.69 -15.56
CA GLY A 212 -1.31 -18.93 -14.43
C GLY A 212 -1.36 -17.87 -13.32
N THR A 213 -2.27 -16.89 -13.38
CA THR A 213 -2.50 -15.94 -12.28
C THR A 213 -3.02 -16.65 -11.05
N GLN A 214 -2.55 -16.25 -9.86
CA GLN A 214 -2.92 -16.89 -8.61
C GLN A 214 -3.12 -15.87 -7.49
N ILE A 215 -4.06 -16.19 -6.60
CA ILE A 215 -4.17 -15.60 -5.25
C ILE A 215 -4.17 -16.79 -4.30
N ASN A 216 -3.12 -16.94 -3.51
CA ASN A 216 -2.85 -18.15 -2.73
C ASN A 216 -2.89 -17.88 -1.24
N GLU A 217 -3.23 -18.93 -0.50
CA GLU A 217 -2.88 -19.06 0.91
C GLU A 217 -1.44 -19.59 0.98
N TRP A 218 -0.51 -18.77 1.46
CA TRP A 218 0.91 -19.07 1.49
C TRP A 218 1.37 -19.27 2.92
N ASN A 219 1.16 -20.46 3.46
CA ASN A 219 1.34 -20.74 4.89
C ASN A 219 2.78 -21.11 5.31
N GLY A 220 3.76 -20.86 4.42
CA GLY A 220 5.16 -21.32 4.54
C GLY A 220 5.32 -22.81 4.26
#